data_AF-A0A414AP58-F1
#
_entry.id   AF-A0A414AP58-F1
#
_cell.length_a   1.000
_cell.length_b   1.000
_cell.length_c   1.000
_cell.angle_alpha   90.00
_cell.angle_beta   90.00
_cell.angle_gamma   90.00
#
_symmetry.space_group_name_H-M   'P 1'
#
loop_
_entity.id
_entity.type
_entity.pdbx_description
1 polymer ?
#
loop_
_entity_poly.entity_id
_entity_poly.type
_entity_poly.pdbx_seq_one_letter_code
_entity_poly.pdbx_strand_id
1 'polypeptide(L)'
;MIKYVLIISQYYHSYVQVICAVEADIIDKARKMIEELESYKRSEAEESKSFDYGDLSDRYADRTAKVLESGGRINLNDSGDIYFEFSDSIMHLVNEINYYIEQSRLMEKVNRGRRKQINRDIATHHSEQVVMGIIKKYFQPV
;
A
#
# COMPACT_ATOMS: atom_id res chain seq x y z
N MET A 1 -18.97 10.68 -5.47
CA MET A 1 -18.67 9.27 -5.82
C MET A 1 -17.18 9.16 -5.98
N ILE A 2 -16.55 8.25 -5.25
CA ILE A 2 -15.12 8.01 -5.31
C ILE A 2 -14.74 7.55 -6.71
N LYS A 3 -13.66 8.13 -7.23
CA LYS A 3 -13.18 7.88 -8.61
C LYS A 3 -11.77 7.33 -8.63
N TYR A 4 -11.00 7.65 -7.59
CA TYR A 4 -9.58 7.40 -7.54
C TYR A 4 -9.22 6.71 -6.23
N VAL A 5 -8.18 5.89 -6.30
CA VAL A 5 -7.53 5.31 -5.14
C VAL A 5 -6.04 5.57 -5.25
N LEU A 6 -5.43 6.11 -4.20
CA LEU A 6 -3.99 6.11 -4.04
C LEU A 6 -3.61 4.83 -3.30
N ILE A 7 -2.86 3.98 -3.99
CA ILE A 7 -2.29 2.76 -3.42
C ILE A 7 -0.88 3.10 -2.96
N ILE A 8 -0.60 2.79 -1.70
CA ILE A 8 0.70 3.03 -1.07
C ILE A 8 1.18 1.69 -0.51
N SER A 9 2.26 1.18 -1.07
CA SER A 9 3.01 0.09 -0.46
C SER A 9 4.17 0.68 0.32
N GLN A 10 4.27 0.35 1.60
CA GLN A 10 5.33 0.80 2.49
C GLN A 10 6.20 -0.38 2.93
N TYR A 11 7.51 -0.12 3.05
CA TYR A 11 8.45 -0.98 3.75
C TYR A 11 9.54 -0.11 4.40
N TYR A 12 9.60 -0.07 5.73
CA TYR A 12 10.33 0.94 6.50
C TYR A 12 9.98 2.38 6.07
N HIS A 13 10.91 3.10 5.44
CA HIS A 13 10.73 4.46 4.93
C HIS A 13 10.70 4.52 3.39
N SER A 14 10.64 3.36 2.73
CA SER A 14 10.39 3.25 1.29
C SER A 14 8.88 3.23 1.05
N TYR A 15 8.40 4.12 0.20
CA TYR A 15 6.99 4.22 -0.17
C TYR A 15 6.89 4.17 -1.70
N VAL A 16 6.16 3.19 -2.21
CA VAL A 16 5.80 3.10 -3.62
C VAL A 16 4.34 3.52 -3.73
N GLN A 17 4.07 4.52 -4.57
CA GLN A 17 2.82 5.26 -4.56
C GLN A 17 2.28 5.37 -5.97
N VAL A 18 1.00 5.03 -6.17
CA VAL A 18 0.35 5.13 -7.48
C VAL A 18 -1.13 5.46 -7.32
N ILE A 19 -1.60 6.42 -8.12
CA ILE A 19 -3.01 6.75 -8.23
C ILE A 19 -3.60 5.89 -9.33
N CYS A 20 -4.70 5.20 -9.02
CA CYS A 20 -5.44 4.33 -9.93
C CYS A 20 -6.91 4.73 -9.98
N ALA A 21 -7.59 4.33 -11.04
CA ALA A 21 -9.04 4.46 -11.12
C ALA A 21 -9.72 3.42 -10.21
N VAL A 22 -10.85 3.79 -9.61
CA VAL A 22 -11.69 2.85 -8.86
C VAL A 22 -12.56 2.07 -9.84
N GLU A 23 -12.54 0.74 -9.69
CA GLU A 23 -13.33 -0.21 -10.48
C GLU A 23 -14.29 -1.00 -9.58
N ALA A 24 -15.32 -1.61 -10.15
CA ALA A 24 -16.39 -2.27 -9.38
C ALA A 24 -15.88 -3.47 -8.56
N ASP A 25 -14.82 -4.14 -9.00
CA ASP A 25 -14.18 -5.31 -8.37
C ASP A 25 -12.96 -4.95 -7.52
N ILE A 26 -12.86 -3.69 -7.07
CA ILE A 26 -11.69 -3.17 -6.33
C ILE A 26 -11.30 -4.00 -5.10
N ILE A 27 -12.27 -4.57 -4.37
CA ILE A 27 -11.99 -5.36 -3.18
C ILE A 27 -11.29 -6.68 -3.53
N ASP A 28 -11.78 -7.37 -4.55
CA ASP A 28 -11.20 -8.64 -4.99
C ASP A 28 -9.80 -8.43 -5.60
N LYS A 29 -9.63 -7.34 -6.37
CA LYS A 29 -8.32 -6.92 -6.89
C LYS A 29 -7.35 -6.56 -5.78
N ALA A 30 -7.80 -5.80 -4.79
CA ALA A 30 -6.98 -5.41 -3.64
C ALA A 30 -6.49 -6.65 -2.89
N ARG A 31 -7.38 -7.59 -2.54
CA ARG A 31 -7.00 -8.83 -1.82
C ARG A 31 -5.93 -9.64 -2.55
N LYS A 32 -6.10 -9.86 -3.86
CA LYS A 32 -5.09 -10.58 -4.67
C LYS A 32 -3.76 -9.82 -4.76
N MET A 33 -3.82 -8.50 -4.94
CA MET A 33 -2.63 -7.65 -4.93
C MET A 33 -1.89 -7.72 -3.59
N ILE A 34 -2.62 -7.73 -2.48
CA ILE A 34 -2.05 -7.84 -1.12
C ILE A 34 -1.33 -9.17 -0.97
N GLU A 35 -1.95 -10.29 -1.36
CA GLU A 35 -1.31 -11.61 -1.28
C GLU A 35 0.01 -11.64 -2.05
N GLU A 36 0.04 -11.05 -3.25
CA GLU A 36 1.26 -11.01 -4.07
C GLU A 36 2.31 -10.05 -3.51
N LEU A 37 1.91 -8.87 -3.01
CA LEU A 37 2.82 -7.93 -2.35
C LEU A 37 3.41 -8.51 -1.07
N GLU A 38 2.60 -9.13 -0.22
CA GLU A 38 3.06 -9.74 1.02
C GLU A 38 3.95 -10.95 0.73
N SER A 39 3.61 -11.79 -0.25
CA SER A 39 4.49 -12.88 -0.69
C SER A 39 5.86 -12.39 -1.17
N TYR A 40 5.89 -11.23 -1.85
CA TYR A 40 7.15 -10.62 -2.27
C TYR A 40 7.94 -9.99 -1.11
N LYS A 41 7.25 -9.36 -0.15
CA LYS A 41 7.88 -8.66 0.99
C LYS A 41 8.36 -9.63 2.07
N ARG A 42 7.70 -10.76 2.25
CA ARG A 42 7.98 -11.72 3.34
C ARG A 42 9.39 -12.28 3.25
N SER A 43 9.95 -12.54 4.42
CA SER A 43 11.14 -13.39 4.55
C SER A 43 10.75 -14.88 4.50
N GLU A 44 11.71 -15.77 4.24
CA GLU A 44 11.47 -17.23 4.25
C GLU A 44 10.85 -17.73 5.57
N ALA A 45 11.17 -17.07 6.69
CA ALA A 45 10.62 -17.39 8.00
C ALA A 45 9.11 -17.08 8.13
N GLU A 46 8.56 -16.30 7.20
CA GLU A 46 7.18 -15.78 7.25
C GLU A 46 6.28 -16.38 6.16
N GLU A 47 6.83 -17.22 5.28
CA GLU A 47 6.13 -17.81 4.14
C GLU A 47 4.90 -18.63 4.55
N SER A 48 4.93 -19.25 5.74
CA SER A 48 3.83 -20.06 6.27
C SER A 48 2.72 -19.27 6.97
N LYS A 49 2.88 -17.94 7.14
CA LYS A 49 1.86 -17.10 7.80
C LYS A 49 0.64 -16.92 6.89
N SER A 50 -0.55 -16.90 7.47
CA SER A 50 -1.76 -16.46 6.74
C SER A 50 -1.63 -14.99 6.30
N PHE A 51 -2.27 -14.61 5.20
CA PHE A 51 -2.36 -13.20 4.79
C PHE A 51 -3.36 -12.44 5.68
N ASP A 52 -2.97 -11.24 6.14
CA ASP A 52 -3.90 -10.33 6.80
C ASP A 52 -4.43 -9.31 5.79
N TYR A 53 -5.75 -9.28 5.62
CA TYR A 53 -6.42 -8.31 4.76
C TYR A 53 -6.78 -7.01 5.50
N GLY A 54 -6.43 -6.87 6.79
CA GLY A 54 -6.68 -5.67 7.57
C GLY A 54 -8.15 -5.23 7.47
N ASP A 55 -8.34 -3.96 7.10
CA ASP A 55 -9.65 -3.34 6.88
C ASP A 55 -10.45 -3.93 5.69
N LEU A 56 -9.85 -4.79 4.86
CA LEU A 56 -10.53 -5.53 3.78
C LEU A 56 -10.98 -6.93 4.20
N SER A 57 -10.78 -7.33 5.46
CA SER A 57 -11.34 -8.58 5.99
C SER A 57 -12.87 -8.51 6.07
N ASP A 58 -13.56 -9.64 5.87
CA ASP A 58 -15.04 -9.71 5.91
C ASP A 58 -15.62 -9.18 7.24
N ARG A 59 -14.87 -9.28 8.34
CA ARG A 59 -15.25 -8.72 9.65
C ARG A 59 -15.46 -7.20 9.66
N TYR A 60 -14.95 -6.49 8.65
CA TYR A 60 -15.03 -5.03 8.53
C TYR A 60 -15.84 -4.57 7.31
N ALA A 61 -16.61 -5.46 6.66
CA ALA A 61 -17.32 -5.17 5.42
C ALA A 61 -18.13 -3.86 5.45
N ASP A 62 -18.84 -3.56 6.54
CA ASP A 62 -19.62 -2.32 6.67
C ASP A 62 -18.75 -1.07 6.66
N ARG A 63 -17.59 -1.13 7.32
CA ARG A 63 -16.61 -0.03 7.33
C ARG A 63 -15.98 0.13 5.95
N THR A 64 -15.62 -0.98 5.31
CA THR A 64 -15.10 -0.99 3.93
C THR A 64 -16.10 -0.35 2.96
N ALA A 65 -17.38 -0.74 3.04
CA ALA A 65 -18.44 -0.19 2.21
C ALA A 65 -18.60 1.32 2.40
N LYS A 66 -18.55 1.80 3.65
CA LYS A 66 -18.60 3.23 3.95
C LYS A 66 -17.41 4.02 3.38
N VAL A 67 -16.21 3.45 3.42
CA VAL A 67 -15.02 4.08 2.81
C VAL A 67 -15.15 4.12 1.29
N LEU A 68 -15.65 3.06 0.65
CA LEU A 68 -15.89 3.07 -0.80
C LEU A 68 -16.98 4.07 -1.22
N GLU A 69 -17.96 4.32 -0.36
CA GLU A 69 -19.03 5.29 -0.62
C GLU A 69 -18.57 6.75 -0.43
N SER A 70 -17.92 7.02 0.71
CA SER A 70 -17.64 8.39 1.19
C SER A 70 -16.18 8.82 1.11
N GLY A 71 -15.26 7.91 0.77
CA GLY A 71 -13.82 8.13 0.76
C GLY A 71 -13.17 7.85 2.12
N GLY A 72 -11.85 8.06 2.15
CA GLY A 72 -11.01 7.79 3.31
C GLY A 72 -10.09 6.60 3.10
N ARG A 73 -9.53 6.10 4.21
CA ARG A 73 -8.42 5.15 4.19
C ARG A 73 -8.79 3.76 4.66
N ILE A 74 -8.24 2.77 3.94
CA ILE A 74 -8.15 1.37 4.33
C ILE A 74 -6.69 1.06 4.63
N ASN A 75 -6.43 0.49 5.81
CA ASN A 75 -5.08 0.14 6.27
C ASN A 75 -4.91 -1.36 6.39
N LEU A 76 -3.71 -1.83 6.03
CA LEU A 76 -3.25 -3.19 6.23
C LEU A 76 -1.82 -3.16 6.76
N ASN A 77 -1.56 -3.89 7.83
CA ASN A 77 -0.24 -3.95 8.46
C ASN A 77 0.18 -5.42 8.54
N ASP A 78 1.13 -5.84 7.70
CA ASP A 78 1.75 -7.18 7.74
C ASP A 78 3.27 -7.06 7.58
N SER A 79 3.91 -7.70 6.59
CA SER A 79 5.37 -7.67 6.41
C SER A 79 5.85 -6.32 5.88
N GLY A 80 4.93 -5.54 5.32
CA GLY A 80 4.98 -4.09 5.28
C GLY A 80 3.58 -3.50 5.36
N ASP A 81 3.46 -2.19 5.51
CA ASP A 81 2.14 -1.56 5.52
C ASP A 81 1.65 -1.35 4.08
N ILE A 82 0.34 -1.48 3.88
CA ILE A 82 -0.33 -1.14 2.62
C ILE A 82 -1.52 -0.24 2.96
N TYR A 83 -1.61 0.88 2.25
CA TYR A 83 -2.70 1.85 2.40
C TYR A 83 -3.43 2.04 1.08
N PHE A 84 -4.75 2.13 1.16
CA PHE A 84 -5.61 2.58 0.07
C PHE A 84 -6.32 3.85 0.52
N GLU A 85 -6.00 4.98 -0.10
CA GLU A 85 -6.68 6.25 0.14
C GLU A 85 -7.65 6.54 -1.00
N PHE A 86 -8.94 6.54 -0.66
CA PHE A 86 -10.04 6.72 -1.61
C PHE A 86 -10.49 8.17 -1.67
N SER A 87 -10.54 8.73 -2.87
CA SER A 87 -11.01 10.09 -3.09
C SER A 87 -11.69 10.28 -4.44
N ASP A 88 -12.51 11.32 -4.55
CA ASP A 88 -13.01 11.83 -5.82
C ASP A 88 -12.10 12.94 -6.41
N SER A 89 -11.03 13.32 -5.69
CA SER A 89 -10.10 14.39 -6.04
C SER A 89 -8.67 13.88 -6.20
N ILE A 90 -8.14 13.91 -7.43
CA ILE A 90 -6.71 13.63 -7.70
C ILE A 90 -5.81 14.58 -6.92
N MET A 91 -6.19 15.86 -6.80
CA MET A 91 -5.38 16.86 -6.09
C MET A 91 -5.24 16.53 -4.59
N HIS A 92 -6.30 15.97 -3.99
CA HIS A 92 -6.22 15.48 -2.62
C HIS A 92 -5.21 14.33 -2.51
N LEU A 93 -5.27 13.36 -3.42
CA LEU A 93 -4.33 12.24 -3.45
C LEU A 93 -2.88 12.67 -3.73
N VAL A 94 -2.67 13.69 -4.57
CA VAL A 94 -1.34 14.28 -4.78
C VAL A 94 -0.79 14.90 -3.48
N ASN A 95 -1.63 15.51 -2.66
CA ASN A 95 -1.21 16.02 -1.35
C ASN A 95 -0.80 14.88 -0.41
N GLU A 96 -1.52 13.76 -0.42
CA GLU A 96 -1.13 12.56 0.32
C GLU A 96 0.21 12.00 -0.17
N ILE A 97 0.45 11.98 -1.49
CA ILE A 97 1.76 11.59 -2.05
C ILE A 97 2.89 12.44 -1.45
N ASN A 98 2.70 13.76 -1.45
CA ASN A 98 3.68 14.70 -0.91
C ASN A 98 3.92 14.48 0.58
N TYR A 99 2.86 14.18 1.35
CA TYR A 99 2.98 13.83 2.76
C TYR A 99 3.92 12.64 2.97
N TYR A 100 3.75 11.53 2.23
CA TYR A 100 4.61 10.35 2.40
C TYR A 100 6.04 10.55 1.87
N ILE A 101 6.24 11.40 0.86
CA ILE A 101 7.58 11.82 0.43
C ILE A 101 8.31 12.53 1.59
N GLU A 102 7.63 13.44 2.30
CA GLU A 102 8.21 14.11 3.45
C GLU A 102 8.45 13.14 4.62
N GLN A 103 7.51 12.21 4.89
CA GLN A 103 7.70 11.17 5.91
C GLN A 103 8.92 10.29 5.60
N SER A 104 9.14 9.91 4.34
CA SER A 104 10.32 9.16 3.91
C SER A 104 11.62 9.87 4.29
N ARG A 105 11.72 11.16 3.94
CA ARG A 105 12.89 12.01 4.23
C ARG A 105 13.14 12.17 5.72
N LEU A 106 12.08 12.31 6.53
CA LEU A 106 12.18 12.40 7.98
C LEU A 106 12.67 11.08 8.59
N MET A 107 12.08 9.96 8.19
CA MET A 107 12.39 8.64 8.75
C MET A 107 13.79 8.15 8.35
N GLU A 108 14.30 8.53 7.18
CA GLU A 108 15.70 8.26 6.82
C GLU A 108 16.68 8.97 7.79
N LYS A 109 16.37 10.19 8.22
CA LYS A 109 17.20 10.93 9.19
C LYS A 109 17.16 10.30 10.58
N VAL A 110 15.99 9.83 11.02
CA VAL A 110 15.80 9.19 12.34
C VAL A 110 16.54 7.85 12.39
N ASN A 111 16.53 7.08 11.30
CA ASN A 111 17.09 5.73 11.27
C ASN A 111 18.58 5.65 10.91
N ARG A 112 19.35 6.74 11.05
CA ARG A 112 20.78 6.80 10.68
C ARG A 112 21.62 5.66 11.24
N GLY A 113 21.36 5.22 12.47
CA GLY A 113 22.08 4.12 13.11
C GLY A 113 21.87 2.74 12.47
N ARG A 114 20.73 2.53 11.80
CA ARG A 114 20.35 1.26 11.15
C ARG A 114 20.28 1.34 9.62
N ARG A 115 20.68 2.47 9.03
CA ARG A 115 20.54 2.78 7.60
C ARG A 115 21.05 1.66 6.68
N LYS A 116 22.22 1.09 6.98
CA LYS A 116 22.81 0.02 6.16
C LYS A 116 21.99 -1.28 6.16
N GLN A 117 21.33 -1.60 7.27
CA GLN A 117 20.47 -2.78 7.34
C GLN A 117 19.16 -2.49 6.61
N ILE A 118 18.49 -1.38 6.97
CA ILE A 118 17.22 -0.97 6.38
C ILE A 118 17.32 -0.85 4.85
N ASN A 119 18.39 -0.24 4.32
CA ASN A 119 18.54 -0.10 2.87
C ASN A 119 18.75 -1.46 2.17
N ARG A 120 19.38 -2.44 2.84
CA ARG A 120 19.49 -3.80 2.31
C ARG A 120 18.12 -4.48 2.30
N ASP A 121 17.38 -4.38 3.39
CA ASP A 121 16.05 -4.97 3.50
C ASP A 121 15.08 -4.35 2.45
N ILE A 122 15.10 -3.02 2.28
CA ILE A 122 14.33 -2.31 1.23
C ILE A 122 14.72 -2.80 -0.16
N ALA A 123 16.02 -2.92 -0.46
CA ALA A 123 16.48 -3.36 -1.77
C ALA A 123 16.05 -4.79 -2.11
N THR A 124 15.94 -5.66 -1.11
CA THR A 124 15.49 -7.04 -1.28
C THR A 124 13.97 -7.14 -1.38
N HIS A 125 13.24 -6.49 -0.48
CA HIS A 125 11.81 -6.73 -0.25
C HIS A 125 10.88 -5.63 -0.79
N HIS A 126 11.43 -4.52 -1.29
CA HIS A 126 10.61 -3.37 -1.69
C HIS A 126 11.20 -2.59 -2.88
N SER A 127 11.59 -3.33 -3.92
CA SER A 127 11.99 -2.75 -5.21
C SER A 127 10.80 -2.05 -5.88
N GLU A 128 10.94 -0.77 -6.19
CA GLU A 128 9.91 0.03 -6.86
C GLU A 128 9.41 -0.64 -8.14
N GLN A 129 10.31 -1.18 -8.95
CA GLN A 129 9.94 -1.85 -10.21
C GLN A 129 9.04 -3.07 -9.96
N VAL A 130 9.36 -3.88 -8.96
CA VAL A 130 8.60 -5.10 -8.63
C VAL A 130 7.25 -4.72 -8.05
N VAL A 131 7.23 -3.83 -7.06
CA VAL A 131 6.01 -3.36 -6.39
C VAL A 131 5.07 -2.69 -7.40
N MET A 132 5.57 -1.77 -8.24
CA MET A 132 4.77 -1.16 -9.31
C MET A 132 4.29 -2.19 -10.32
N GLY A 133 5.11 -3.19 -10.64
CA GLY A 133 4.73 -4.30 -11.51
C GLY A 133 3.56 -5.09 -10.94
N ILE A 134 3.59 -5.42 -9.65
CA ILE A 134 2.49 -6.10 -8.95
C ILE A 134 1.24 -5.23 -8.95
N ILE A 135 1.32 -3.96 -8.55
CA ILE A 135 0.13 -3.08 -8.50
C ILE A 135 -0.53 -2.97 -9.88
N LYS A 136 0.28 -2.79 -10.94
CA LYS A 136 -0.22 -2.66 -12.33
C LYS A 136 -0.87 -3.94 -12.90
N LYS A 137 -0.67 -5.11 -12.28
CA LYS A 137 -1.41 -6.33 -12.67
C LYS A 137 -2.89 -6.26 -12.28
N TYR A 138 -3.20 -5.52 -11.21
CA TYR A 138 -4.54 -5.47 -10.62
C TYR A 138 -5.23 -4.12 -10.84
N PHE A 139 -4.48 -3.04 -10.97
CA PHE A 139 -5.00 -1.68 -11.06
C PHE A 139 -4.41 -0.91 -12.23
N GLN A 140 -5.25 -0.15 -12.92
CA GLN A 140 -4.81 0.73 -13.99
C GLN A 140 -4.42 2.12 -13.43
N PRO A 141 -3.16 2.56 -13.60
CA PRO A 141 -2.74 3.91 -13.21
C PRO A 141 -3.44 4.99 -14.03
N VAL A 142 -3.64 6.16 -13.42
CA VAL A 142 -4.24 7.35 -14.06
C VAL A 142 -3.21 8.45 -14.24
#